data_AF-A0A821NIU8-F1
#
_entry.id   AF-A0A821NIU8-F1
#
_cell.length_a   1.000
_cell.length_b   1.000
_cell.length_c   1.000
_cell.angle_alpha   90.00
_cell.angle_beta   90.00
_cell.angle_gamma   90.00
#
_symmetry.space_group_name_H-M   'P 1'
#
loop_
_entity.id
_entity.type
_entity.pdbx_description
1 polymer ?
#
loop_
_entity_poly.entity_id
_entity_poly.type
_entity_poly.pdbx_seq_one_letter_code
_entity_poly.pdbx_strand_id
1 'polypeptide(L)'
;DELKQTVSIIVDLASVFDPDGVDIYFLNREPVFHVRNSEQLAPVFAIPPSGPTPIVPVFRRVLRDKQHEIEERKLLILLATDGVPTDDQGNRDIRSF
;
A
#
# COMPACT_ATOMS: atom_id res chain seq x y z
N ASP A 1 -0.28 12.90 -9.72
CA ASP A 1 -0.24 12.11 -10.97
C ASP A 1 0.90 11.11 -11.02
N GLU A 2 2.13 11.50 -10.67
CA GLU A 2 3.30 10.60 -10.63
C GLU A 2 3.05 9.31 -9.82
N LEU A 3 2.62 9.41 -8.56
CA LEU A 3 2.34 8.23 -7.71
C LEU A 3 1.34 7.26 -8.35
N LYS A 4 0.27 7.79 -8.96
CA LYS A 4 -0.76 6.96 -9.60
C LYS A 4 -0.16 6.17 -10.76
N GLN A 5 0.65 6.83 -11.59
CA GLN A 5 1.33 6.19 -12.72
C GLN A 5 2.33 5.13 -12.24
N THR A 6 3.12 5.41 -11.21
CA THR A 6 4.06 4.46 -10.63
C THR A 6 3.34 3.22 -10.10
N VAL A 7 2.26 3.40 -9.34
CA VAL A 7 1.48 2.26 -8.81
C VAL A 7 0.85 1.45 -9.94
N SER A 8 0.28 2.10 -10.97
CA SER A 8 -0.28 1.41 -12.14
C SER A 8 0.75 0.50 -12.82
N ILE A 9 1.97 1.01 -13.08
CA ILE A 9 3.05 0.21 -13.69
C ILE A 9 3.44 -0.97 -12.81
N ILE A 10 3.57 -0.75 -11.50
CA ILE A 10 3.92 -1.80 -10.53
C ILE A 10 2.85 -2.89 -10.51
N VAL A 11 1.57 -2.53 -10.48
CA VAL A 11 0.46 -3.50 -10.47
C VAL A 11 0.47 -4.35 -11.73
N ASP A 12 0.56 -3.73 -12.91
CA ASP A 12 0.56 -4.47 -14.17
C ASP A 12 1.77 -5.41 -14.27
N LEU A 13 2.94 -4.98 -13.80
CA LEU A 13 4.14 -5.82 -13.76
C LEU A 13 4.01 -6.96 -12.75
N ALA A 14 3.60 -6.66 -11.51
CA ALA A 14 3.51 -7.65 -10.44
C ALA A 14 2.46 -8.72 -10.73
N SER A 15 1.35 -8.35 -11.37
CA SER A 15 0.26 -9.27 -11.73
C SER A 15 0.67 -10.30 -12.80
N VAL A 16 1.78 -10.08 -13.52
CA VAL A 16 2.38 -11.11 -14.40
C VAL A 16 3.05 -12.22 -13.60
N PHE A 17 3.60 -11.90 -12.43
CA PHE A 17 4.32 -12.85 -11.57
C PHE A 17 3.42 -13.50 -10.51
N ASP A 18 2.33 -12.82 -10.11
CA ASP A 18 1.36 -13.32 -9.15
C ASP A 18 -0.06 -13.32 -9.76
N PRO A 19 -0.58 -14.50 -10.17
CA PRO A 19 -1.93 -14.62 -10.74
C PRO A 19 -3.06 -14.20 -9.79
N ASP A 20 -2.82 -14.25 -8.48
CA ASP A 20 -3.78 -13.79 -7.48
C ASP A 20 -3.82 -12.25 -7.38
N GLY A 21 -2.85 -11.58 -7.98
CA GLY A 21 -2.73 -10.13 -8.06
C GLY A 21 -1.95 -9.54 -6.88
N VAL A 22 -2.08 -8.23 -6.70
CA VAL A 22 -1.45 -7.49 -5.61
C VAL A 22 -2.49 -6.84 -4.70
N ASP A 23 -2.12 -6.69 -3.44
CA ASP A 23 -2.93 -5.99 -2.45
C ASP A 23 -2.39 -4.59 -2.21
N ILE A 24 -3.29 -3.61 -2.19
CA ILE A 24 -2.96 -2.21 -2.00
C ILE A 24 -3.51 -1.75 -0.65
N TYR A 25 -2.60 -1.45 0.25
CA TYR A 25 -2.91 -0.84 1.54
C TYR A 25 -2.78 0.67 1.45
N PHE A 26 -3.79 1.38 1.92
CA PHE A 26 -3.74 2.84 2.06
C PHE A 26 -3.46 3.22 3.50
N LEU A 27 -2.88 4.40 3.69
CA LEU A 27 -2.57 4.89 5.03
C LEU A 27 -3.82 5.25 5.84
N ASN A 28 -4.82 5.86 5.18
CA ASN A 28 -5.99 6.45 5.85
C ASN A 28 -7.34 5.94 5.32
N ARG A 29 -7.37 4.76 4.68
CA ARG A 29 -8.60 4.11 4.22
C ARG A 29 -8.42 2.61 4.05
N GLU A 30 -9.53 1.91 3.84
CA GLU A 30 -9.50 0.46 3.67
C GLU A 30 -8.69 0.01 2.44
N PRO A 31 -8.00 -1.15 2.55
CA PRO A 31 -7.22 -1.72 1.47
C PRO A 31 -8.11 -2.23 0.32
N VAL A 32 -7.50 -2.40 -0.83
CA VAL A 32 -8.08 -3.07 -1.99
C VAL A 32 -7.26 -4.31 -2.28
N PHE A 33 -7.93 -5.46 -2.38
CA PHE A 33 -7.27 -6.77 -2.50
C PHE A 33 -7.39 -7.34 -3.92
N HIS A 34 -6.47 -8.24 -4.27
CA HIS A 34 -6.45 -8.99 -5.52
C HIS A 34 -6.57 -8.10 -6.77
N VAL A 35 -5.82 -7.00 -6.77
CA VAL A 35 -5.73 -6.11 -7.93
C VAL A 35 -4.86 -6.79 -8.98
N ARG A 36 -5.43 -7.08 -10.14
CA ARG A 36 -4.77 -7.83 -11.23
C ARG A 36 -4.39 -6.96 -12.42
N ASN A 37 -4.89 -5.74 -12.48
CA ASN A 37 -4.51 -4.76 -13.49
C ASN A 37 -4.75 -3.33 -12.99
N SER A 38 -4.08 -2.38 -13.62
CA SER A 38 -4.11 -0.97 -13.25
C SER A 38 -5.45 -0.28 -13.52
N GLU A 39 -6.29 -0.81 -14.42
CA GLU A 39 -7.63 -0.24 -14.69
C GLU A 39 -8.54 -0.31 -13.45
N GLN A 40 -8.37 -1.35 -12.61
CA GLN A 40 -9.08 -1.49 -11.34
C GLN A 40 -8.76 -0.36 -10.34
N LEU A 41 -7.68 0.39 -10.56
CA LEU A 41 -7.24 1.47 -9.66
C LEU A 41 -7.82 2.84 -10.01
N ALA A 42 -8.34 3.03 -11.21
CA ALA A 42 -8.95 4.30 -11.62
C ALA A 42 -10.02 4.80 -10.62
N PRO A 43 -11.02 4.01 -10.20
CA PRO A 43 -12.00 4.47 -9.20
C PRO A 43 -11.39 4.69 -7.82
N VAL A 44 -10.38 3.91 -7.45
CA VAL A 44 -9.69 4.00 -6.16
C VAL A 44 -8.91 5.31 -6.04
N PHE A 45 -8.29 5.76 -7.14
CA PHE A 45 -7.53 7.01 -7.19
C PHE A 45 -8.38 8.26 -7.49
N ALA A 46 -9.70 8.10 -7.72
CA ALA A 46 -10.62 9.22 -7.81
C ALA A 46 -10.79 9.93 -6.46
N ILE A 47 -10.63 9.19 -5.36
CA ILE A 47 -10.63 9.76 -4.00
C ILE A 47 -9.19 10.14 -3.64
N PRO A 48 -8.88 11.44 -3.45
CA PRO A 48 -7.54 11.88 -3.09
C PRO A 48 -7.16 11.40 -1.68
N PRO A 49 -5.86 11.20 -1.40
CA PRO A 49 -5.40 10.91 -0.05
C PRO A 49 -5.68 12.11 0.87
N SER A 50 -5.99 11.83 2.13
CA SER A 50 -6.20 12.82 3.19
C SER A 50 -5.81 12.23 4.54
N GLY A 51 -5.54 13.08 5.53
CA GLY A 51 -5.19 12.66 6.89
C GLY A 51 -3.68 12.54 7.15
N PRO A 52 -3.30 11.95 8.30
CA PRO A 52 -1.90 11.77 8.72
C PRO A 52 -1.14 10.76 7.85
N THR A 53 0.12 10.48 8.17
CA THR A 53 0.99 9.50 7.50
C THR A 53 1.37 8.36 8.46
N PRO A 54 0.40 7.54 8.94
CA PRO A 54 0.59 6.51 9.96
C PRO A 54 1.27 5.26 9.38
N ILE A 55 2.51 5.39 8.92
CA ILE A 55 3.19 4.30 8.20
C ILE A 55 3.44 3.09 9.09
N VAL A 56 3.92 3.30 10.32
CA VAL A 56 4.26 2.22 11.27
C VAL A 56 3.06 1.30 11.57
N PRO A 57 1.90 1.81 12.02
CA PRO A 57 0.75 0.94 12.30
C PRO A 57 0.23 0.24 11.04
N VAL A 58 0.25 0.89 9.88
CA VAL A 58 -0.19 0.27 8.61
C VAL A 58 0.79 -0.82 8.17
N PHE A 59 2.10 -0.60 8.30
CA PHE A 59 3.10 -1.61 8.01
C PHE A 59 2.95 -2.85 8.91
N ARG A 60 2.72 -2.65 10.22
CA ARG A 60 2.41 -3.75 11.15
C ARG A 60 1.12 -4.48 10.78
N ARG A 61 0.08 -3.76 10.32
CA ARG A 61 -1.15 -4.35 9.78
C ARG A 61 -0.83 -5.23 8.58
N VAL A 62 -0.05 -4.75 7.60
CA VAL A 62 0.32 -5.54 6.41
C VAL A 62 1.05 -6.82 6.82
N LEU A 63 2.05 -6.75 7.70
CA LEU A 63 2.80 -7.93 8.14
C LEU A 63 1.92 -8.97 8.85
N ARG A 64 0.97 -8.52 9.68
CA ARG A 64 0.03 -9.42 10.35
C ARG A 64 -0.97 -10.03 9.36
N ASP A 65 -1.55 -9.20 8.50
CA ASP A 65 -2.55 -9.62 7.53
C ASP A 65 -1.94 -10.57 6.47
N LYS A 66 -0.61 -10.48 6.25
CA LYS A 66 0.18 -11.33 5.33
C LYS A 66 1.03 -12.41 5.99
N GLN A 67 0.80 -12.67 7.28
CA GLN A 67 1.67 -13.54 8.05
C GLN A 67 1.74 -14.97 7.47
N HIS A 68 0.61 -15.47 6.95
CA HIS A 68 0.54 -16.82 6.38
C HIS A 68 1.26 -16.89 5.02
N GLU A 69 1.08 -15.86 4.18
CA GLU A 69 1.72 -15.79 2.87
C GLU A 69 3.24 -15.66 2.98
N ILE A 70 3.76 -15.02 4.04
CA ILE A 70 5.21 -14.91 4.28
C ILE A 70 5.86 -16.28 4.52
N GLU A 71 5.11 -17.24 5.08
CA GLU A 71 5.60 -18.61 5.30
C GLU A 71 5.70 -19.41 3.99
N GLU A 72 4.84 -19.11 3.02
CA GLU A 72 4.73 -19.85 1.75
C GLU A 72 5.50 -19.20 0.60
N ARG A 73 5.65 -17.86 0.62
CA ARG A 73 6.25 -17.08 -0.46
C ARG A 73 6.91 -15.80 0.05
N LYS A 74 7.80 -15.25 -0.77
CA LYS A 74 8.46 -13.97 -0.45
C LYS A 74 7.47 -12.82 -0.60
N LEU A 75 7.35 -12.00 0.44
CA LEU A 75 6.55 -10.77 0.42
C LEU A 75 7.43 -9.57 0.04
N LEU A 76 7.04 -8.85 -1.01
CA LEU A 76 7.61 -7.54 -1.37
C LEU A 76 6.63 -6.44 -0.97
N ILE A 77 7.05 -5.54 -0.09
CA ILE A 77 6.26 -4.37 0.32
C ILE A 77 6.87 -3.13 -0.32
N LEU A 78 6.08 -2.42 -1.12
CA LEU A 78 6.45 -1.15 -1.72
C LEU A 78 5.70 -0.03 -1.00
N LEU A 79 6.45 0.78 -0.25
CA LEU A 79 5.92 1.98 0.40
C LEU A 79 6.16 3.18 -0.50
N ALA A 80 5.08 3.83 -0.92
CA ALA A 80 5.14 5.03 -1.74
C ALA A 80 4.42 6.19 -1.03
N THR A 81 5.20 7.20 -0.61
CA THR A 81 4.73 8.38 0.11
C THR A 81 5.64 9.57 -0.18
N ASP A 82 5.06 10.77 -0.23
CA ASP A 82 5.76 12.06 -0.30
C ASP A 82 5.88 12.74 1.08
N GLY A 83 5.34 12.11 2.12
CA GLY A 83 5.31 12.60 3.50
C GLY A 83 6.28 11.87 4.43
N VAL A 84 6.47 12.44 5.61
CA VAL A 84 7.20 11.79 6.71
C VAL A 84 6.24 10.99 7.59
N PRO A 85 6.68 9.89 8.25
CA PRO A 85 5.84 9.17 9.20
C PRO A 85 5.28 10.08 10.30
N THR A 86 4.00 9.90 10.63
CA THR A 86 3.34 10.61 11.73
C THR A 86 2.54 9.68 12.64
N ASP A 87 2.25 10.16 13.85
CA ASP A 87 1.22 9.58 14.72
C ASP A 87 -0.20 9.94 14.23
N ASP A 88 -1.21 9.49 14.98
CA ASP A 88 -2.63 9.75 14.70
C ASP A 88 -3.03 11.24 14.83
N GLN A 89 -2.18 12.05 15.47
CA GLN A 89 -2.37 13.50 15.61
C GLN A 89 -1.62 14.29 14.53
N GLY A 90 -0.88 13.62 13.64
CA GLY A 90 -0.08 14.26 12.59
C GLY A 90 1.29 14.76 13.06
N ASN A 91 1.71 14.45 14.29
CA ASN A 91 3.06 14.76 14.75
C ASN A 91 4.06 13.77 14.14
N ARG A 92 5.26 14.25 13.78
CA ARG A 92 6.31 13.39 13.20
C ARG A 92 6.68 12.26 14.16
N ASP A 93 6.61 11.02 13.68
CA ASP A 93 6.95 9.82 14.43
C ASP A 93 7.96 8.95 13.68
N ILE A 94 9.21 9.41 13.68
CA ILE A 94 10.32 8.69 13.04
C ILE A 94 10.92 7.63 13.97
N ARG A 95 10.73 7.77 15.29
CA ARG A 95 11.39 6.90 16.29
C ARG A 95 10.71 5.55 16.44
N SER A 96 9.44 5.45 16.05
CA SER A 96 8.67 4.20 16.11
C SER A 96 8.81 3.33 14.85
N PHE A 97 9.53 3.81 13.84
CA PHE A 97 9.80 3.10 12.59
C PHE A 97 10.92 2.07 12.76
#